data_AF-A0AAU4YVF0-F1
#
_entry.id   AF-A0AAU4YVF0-F1
#
_cell.length_a   1.000
_cell.length_b   1.000
_cell.length_c   1.000
_cell.angle_alpha   90.00
_cell.angle_beta   90.00
_cell.angle_gamma   90.00
#
_symmetry.space_group_name_H-M   'P 1'
#
loop_
_entity.id
_entity.type
_entity.pdbx_description
1 polymer ?
#
loop_
_entity_poly.entity_id
_entity_poly.type
_entity_poly.pdbx_seq_one_letter_code
_entity_poly.pdbx_strand_id
1 'polypeptide(L)' 'MSPVLGRAYSPRDIVGFMRRAGLDPDTIDLADAAFVAWRGGGLGVWAASD' A
#
# COMPACT_ATOMS: atom_id res chain seq x y z
N MET A 1 -15.20 -10.66 0.80
CA MET A 1 -14.68 -9.83 -0.31
C MET A 1 -14.13 -8.57 0.32
N SER A 2 -12.83 -8.31 0.22
CA SER A 2 -12.23 -7.12 0.85
C SER A 2 -12.52 -5.89 -0.01
N PRO A 3 -12.98 -4.76 0.57
CA PRO A 3 -13.30 -3.56 -0.20
C PRO A 3 -12.03 -2.91 -0.75
N VAL A 4 -12.12 -2.32 -1.95
CA VAL A 4 -11.05 -1.50 -2.53
C VAL A 4 -11.08 -0.12 -1.86
N LEU A 5 -9.99 0.28 -1.20
CA LEU A 5 -9.90 1.56 -0.47
C LEU A 5 -9.46 2.75 -1.33
N GLY A 6 -8.86 2.51 -2.50
CA GLY A 6 -8.41 3.55 -3.43
C GLY A 6 -7.24 3.11 -4.31
N ARG A 7 -6.68 4.06 -5.07
CA ARG A 7 -5.45 3.89 -5.86
C ARG A 7 -4.33 4.72 -5.22
N ALA A 8 -3.18 4.10 -4.96
CA ALA A 8 -2.00 4.78 -4.41
C ALA A 8 -1.12 5.31 -5.55
N TYR A 9 -0.59 6.51 -5.38
CA TYR A 9 0.41 7.13 -6.27
C TYR A 9 1.76 7.29 -5.57
N SER A 10 1.79 7.08 -4.25
CA SER A 10 3.01 7.09 -3.43
C SER A 10 2.86 6.14 -2.22
N PRO A 11 3.95 5.79 -1.52
CA PRO A 11 3.89 4.99 -0.29
C PRO A 11 3.01 5.64 0.80
N ARG A 12 2.90 6.98 0.81
CA ARG A 12 2.10 7.73 1.77
C ARG A 12 0.60 7.38 1.67
N ASP A 13 0.13 7.11 0.46
CA ASP A 13 -1.28 6.76 0.24
C ASP A 13 -1.60 5.39 0.85
N ILE A 14 -0.65 4.44 0.79
CA ILE A 14 -0.80 3.12 1.41
C ILE A 14 -0.96 3.25 2.93
N VAL A 15 -0.14 4.08 3.59
CA VAL A 15 -0.27 4.38 5.03
C VAL A 15 -1.67 4.93 5.35
N GLY A 16 -2.20 5.82 4.49
CA GLY A 16 -3.56 6.33 4.63
C GLY A 16 -4.64 5.25 4.50
N PHE A 17 -4.48 4.32 3.56
CA PHE A 17 -5.40 3.19 3.39
C PHE A 17 -5.35 2.21 4.56
N MET A 18 -4.15 1.90 5.07
CA MET A 18 -3.99 1.05 6.27
C MET A 18 -4.79 1.60 7.45
N ARG A 19 -4.64 2.89 7.74
CA ARG A 19 -5.38 3.54 8.83
C ARG A 19 -6.90 3.46 8.63
N ARG A 20 -7.38 3.62 7.39
CA ARG A 20 -8.82 3.49 7.05
C ARG A 20 -9.32 2.04 7.15
N ALA A 21 -8.44 1.06 6.96
CA ALA A 21 -8.72 -0.35 7.22
C ALA A 21 -8.64 -0.73 8.70
N GLY A 22 -8.26 0.20 9.59
CA GLY A 22 -8.06 -0.08 11.02
C GLY A 22 -6.72 -0.76 11.33
N LEU A 23 -5.76 -0.69 10.41
CA LEU A 23 -4.41 -1.23 10.57
C LEU A 23 -3.45 -0.15 11.09
N ASP A 24 -2.49 -0.55 11.93
CA ASP A 24 -1.41 0.31 12.39
C ASP A 24 -0.20 0.21 11.45
N PRO A 25 0.11 1.25 10.66
CA PRO A 25 1.20 1.23 9.70
C PRO A 25 2.58 1.12 10.34
N ASP A 26 2.75 1.51 11.61
CA ASP A 26 4.05 1.43 12.29
C ASP A 26 4.40 -0.02 12.67
N THR A 27 3.43 -0.93 12.57
CA THR A 27 3.58 -2.36 12.86
C THR A 27 3.68 -3.22 11.59
N ILE A 28 3.54 -2.62 10.41
CA ILE A 28 3.50 -3.34 9.12
C ILE A 28 4.71 -2.97 8.27
N ASP A 29 5.49 -3.97 7.87
CA ASP A 29 6.53 -3.81 6.88
C ASP A 29 5.94 -3.95 5.46
N LEU A 30 6.06 -2.89 4.65
CA LEU A 30 5.60 -2.89 3.25
C LEU A 30 6.45 -3.76 2.33
N ALA A 31 7.65 -4.16 2.77
CA ALA A 31 8.49 -5.14 2.08
C ALA A 31 8.08 -6.59 2.40
N ASP A 32 7.27 -6.81 3.44
CA ASP A 32 6.77 -8.14 3.78
C ASP A 32 5.63 -8.56 2.83
N ALA A 33 5.89 -9.60 2.05
CA ALA A 33 4.94 -10.16 1.09
C ALA A 33 3.71 -10.80 1.76
N ALA A 34 3.76 -11.11 3.07
CA ALA A 34 2.60 -11.55 3.84
C ALA A 34 1.56 -10.42 4.03
N PHE A 35 2.03 -9.16 4.06
CA PHE A 35 1.17 -7.98 4.19
C PHE A 35 0.88 -7.30 2.85
N VAL A 36 1.87 -7.21 1.97
CA VAL A 36 1.74 -6.48 0.70
C VAL A 36 2.17 -7.34 -0.49
N ALA A 37 1.19 -7.78 -1.26
CA ALA A 37 1.40 -8.45 -2.54
C ALA A 37 1.44 -7.42 -3.67
N TRP A 38 2.65 -6.99 -4.04
CA TRP A 38 2.87 -6.11 -5.20
C TRP A 38 2.57 -6.82 -6.52
N ARG A 39 1.84 -6.16 -7.43
CA ARG A 39 1.52 -6.66 -8.77
C ARG A 39 2.15 -5.71 -9.80
N GLY A 40 3.18 -6.16 -10.51
CA GLY A 40 3.97 -5.31 -11.42
C GLY A 40 5.25 -4.80 -10.74
N GLY A 41 5.33 -3.49 -10.47
CA GLY A 41 6.46 -2.87 -9.76
C GLY A 41 6.34 -2.96 -8.22
N GLY A 42 7.47 -3.04 -7.52
CA GLY A 42 7.55 -3.15 -6.05
C GLY A 42 7.54 -1.80 -5.32
N LEU A 43 7.86 -1.81 -4.01
CA LEU A 43 7.84 -0.65 -3.10
C LEU A 43 8.57 0.61 -3.63
N GLY A 44 9.58 0.46 -4.49
CA GLY A 44 10.32 1.57 -5.09
C GLY A 44 9.84 2.01 -6.47
N VAL A 45 8.88 1.30 -7.07
CA VAL A 45 8.43 1.52 -8.46
C VAL A 45 7.05 2.15 -8.43
N TRP A 46 7.04 3.48 -8.43
CA TRP A 46 5.85 4.30 -8.57
C TRP A 46 5.94 4.95 -9.95
N ALA A 47 5.12 4.53 -10.90
CA ALA A 47 5.04 5.24 -12.18
C ALA A 47 4.65 6.69 -11.87
N ALA A 48 5.49 7.64 -12.26
CA ALA A 48 5.08 9.03 -12.27
C ALA A 48 3.79 9.09 -13.09
N SER A 49 2.70 9.54 -12.48
CA SER A 49 1.50 9.85 -13.25
C SER A 49 1.89 10.95 -14.24
N ASP A 50 1.80 10.64 -15.53
CA ASP A 50 1.71 11.64 -16.59
C ASP A 50 0.43 12.47 -16.43
#